data_AF-A0A925YN01-F1
#
_entry.id   AF-A0A925YN01-F1
#
_cell.length_a   1.000
_cell.length_b   1.000
_cell.length_c   1.000
_cell.angle_alpha   90.00
_cell.angle_beta   90.00
_cell.angle_gamma   90.00
#
_symmetry.space_group_name_H-M   'P 1'
#
loop_
_entity.id
_entity.type
_entity.pdbx_description
1 polymer ?
#
loop_
_entity_poly.entity_id
_entity_poly.type
_entity_poly.pdbx_seq_one_letter_code
_entity_poly.pdbx_strand_id
1 'polypeptide(L)'
;MKSEWIHKILEADKEISQEDILALFRFQYGNNTLYKQFADALCIDPSKVDTITQIPFLPVQFFKSHEITTTSFLPEAVFESSGTTGSVNSRHLVREPDVYRRAFTRGFRGCYGQPSDWCIIGLLPSYLERSHSSLVVMVNELIKLSGHAKSGFYLNEYEVLNDTLQVLEKAGQKTWLIGVSFALLDFAEQYPAHLRH
;
A
#
# COMPACT_ATOMS: atom_id res chain seq x y z
N MET A 1 -8.09 -19.93 -12.37
CA MET A 1 -9.38 -19.35 -11.95
C MET A 1 -9.10 -17.96 -11.40
N LYS A 2 -9.42 -16.88 -12.13
CA LYS A 2 -9.32 -15.51 -11.60
C LYS A 2 -10.25 -15.42 -10.39
N SER A 3 -9.81 -14.82 -9.29
CA SER A 3 -10.66 -14.70 -8.10
C SER A 3 -11.89 -13.86 -8.46
N GLU A 4 -13.09 -14.43 -8.37
CA GLU A 4 -14.36 -13.72 -8.61
C GLU A 4 -14.47 -12.43 -7.78
N TRP A 5 -13.76 -12.37 -6.64
CA TRP A 5 -13.69 -11.21 -5.78
C TRP A 5 -12.83 -10.07 -6.33
N ILE A 6 -11.78 -10.35 -7.11
CA ILE A 6 -10.93 -9.29 -7.70
C ILE A 6 -11.77 -8.41 -8.62
N HIS A 7 -12.60 -9.02 -9.45
CA HIS A 7 -13.51 -8.30 -10.34
C HIS A 7 -14.55 -7.50 -9.54
N LYS A 8 -15.20 -8.12 -8.53
CA LYS A 8 -16.18 -7.44 -7.67
C LYS A 8 -15.62 -6.23 -6.91
N ILE A 9 -14.36 -6.27 -6.50
CA ILE A 9 -13.76 -5.22 -5.66
C ILE A 9 -13.08 -4.13 -6.50
N LEU A 10 -12.32 -4.51 -7.54
CA LEU A 10 -11.49 -3.57 -8.31
C LEU A 10 -12.17 -3.03 -9.57
N GLU A 11 -13.13 -3.77 -10.12
CA GLU A 11 -13.82 -3.40 -11.37
C GLU A 11 -15.26 -2.95 -11.13
N ALA A 12 -15.73 -2.93 -9.87
CA ALA A 12 -16.99 -2.28 -9.55
C ALA A 12 -16.83 -0.75 -9.70
N ASP A 13 -17.54 -0.18 -10.67
CA ASP A 13 -17.78 1.27 -10.77
C ASP A 13 -18.72 1.78 -9.66
N LYS A 14 -19.30 0.85 -8.89
CA LYS A 14 -20.19 1.09 -7.76
C LYS A 14 -19.41 1.00 -6.42
N GLU A 15 -19.85 1.77 -5.44
CA GLU A 15 -19.38 1.65 -4.05
C GLU A 15 -19.61 0.24 -3.49
N ILE A 16 -18.60 -0.30 -2.80
CA ILE A 16 -18.66 -1.62 -2.16
C ILE A 16 -19.71 -1.57 -1.05
N SER A 17 -20.72 -2.43 -1.14
CA SER A 17 -21.80 -2.49 -0.13
C SER A 17 -21.38 -3.25 1.12
N GLN A 18 -22.11 -3.06 2.23
CA GLN A 18 -21.94 -3.89 3.42
C GLN A 18 -22.20 -5.37 3.13
N GLU A 19 -23.15 -5.71 2.25
CA GLU A 19 -23.38 -7.11 1.87
C GLU A 19 -22.16 -7.73 1.18
N ASP A 20 -21.48 -6.97 0.31
CA ASP A 20 -20.26 -7.42 -0.36
C ASP A 20 -19.12 -7.69 0.64
N ILE A 21 -18.96 -6.81 1.64
CA ILE A 21 -17.95 -6.96 2.70
C ILE A 21 -18.25 -8.19 3.56
N LEU A 22 -19.50 -8.39 3.97
CA LEU A 22 -19.91 -9.55 4.78
C LEU A 22 -19.75 -10.85 3.99
N ALA A 23 -20.06 -10.84 2.70
CA ALA A 23 -19.86 -12.00 1.84
C ALA A 23 -18.36 -12.30 1.63
N LEU A 24 -17.52 -11.28 1.49
CA LEU A 24 -16.06 -11.44 1.47
C LEU A 24 -15.53 -12.00 2.79
N PHE A 25 -16.01 -11.50 3.93
CA PHE A 25 -15.66 -12.05 5.25
C PHE A 25 -15.98 -13.54 5.35
N ARG A 26 -17.19 -13.97 4.96
CA ARG A 26 -17.58 -15.39 4.97
C ARG A 26 -16.72 -16.22 4.02
N PHE A 27 -16.36 -15.67 2.86
CA PHE A 27 -15.41 -16.30 1.94
C PHE A 27 -14.02 -16.48 2.57
N GLN A 28 -13.49 -15.45 3.23
CA GLN A 28 -12.21 -15.50 3.94
C GLN A 28 -12.26 -16.53 5.07
N TYR A 29 -13.29 -16.50 5.91
CA TYR A 29 -13.48 -17.49 6.98
C TYR A 29 -13.53 -18.93 6.43
N GLY A 30 -14.17 -19.16 5.29
CA GLY A 30 -14.27 -20.50 4.69
C GLY A 30 -12.99 -20.99 3.98
N ASN A 31 -12.13 -20.08 3.50
CA ASN A 31 -11.03 -20.41 2.57
C ASN A 31 -9.63 -19.99 3.05
N ASN A 32 -9.53 -19.31 4.19
CA ASN A 32 -8.27 -18.95 4.83
C ASN A 32 -8.17 -19.69 6.16
N THR A 33 -7.39 -20.77 6.18
CA THR A 33 -7.27 -21.66 7.34
C THR A 33 -6.83 -20.93 8.61
N LEU A 34 -5.86 -20.00 8.50
CA LEU A 34 -5.36 -19.25 9.65
C LEU A 34 -6.43 -18.28 10.18
N TYR A 35 -7.10 -17.54 9.28
CA TYR A 35 -8.15 -16.62 9.67
C TYR A 35 -9.33 -17.35 10.31
N LYS A 36 -9.70 -18.53 9.80
CA LYS A 36 -10.71 -19.40 10.39
C LYS A 36 -10.33 -19.79 11.83
N GLN A 37 -9.11 -20.32 12.02
CA GLN A 37 -8.62 -20.73 13.34
C GLN A 37 -8.63 -19.56 14.33
N PHE A 38 -8.22 -18.37 13.88
CA PHE A 38 -8.26 -17.15 14.68
C PHE A 38 -9.69 -16.75 15.07
N ALA A 39 -10.62 -16.71 14.10
CA ALA A 39 -12.02 -16.39 14.35
C ALA A 39 -12.70 -17.43 15.26
N ASP A 40 -12.40 -18.71 15.08
CA ASP A 40 -12.90 -19.81 15.93
C ASP A 40 -12.41 -19.66 17.37
N ALA A 41 -11.14 -19.32 17.57
CA ALA A 41 -10.56 -19.08 18.90
C ALA A 41 -11.19 -17.88 19.62
N LEU A 42 -11.72 -16.92 18.85
CA LEU A 42 -12.51 -15.79 19.37
C LEU A 42 -14.00 -16.13 19.51
N CYS A 43 -14.41 -17.39 19.27
CA CYS A 43 -15.80 -17.84 19.31
C CYS A 43 -16.73 -17.07 18.35
N ILE A 44 -16.20 -16.62 17.21
CA ILE A 44 -16.98 -15.89 16.20
C ILE A 44 -17.75 -16.88 15.33
N ASP A 45 -19.08 -16.76 15.33
CA ASP A 45 -19.96 -17.46 14.41
C ASP A 45 -20.20 -16.61 13.15
N PRO A 46 -19.66 -16.99 11.97
CA PRO A 46 -19.74 -16.17 10.76
C PRO A 46 -21.18 -15.98 10.25
N SER A 47 -22.12 -16.82 10.67
CA SER A 47 -23.54 -16.67 10.32
C SER A 47 -24.24 -15.56 11.10
N LYS A 48 -23.71 -15.20 12.27
CA LYS A 48 -24.23 -14.16 13.17
C LYS A 48 -23.57 -12.81 12.98
N VAL A 49 -22.55 -12.71 12.13
CA VAL A 49 -21.92 -11.44 11.75
C VAL A 49 -22.80 -10.75 10.72
N ASP A 50 -23.48 -9.69 11.15
CA ASP A 50 -24.42 -8.88 10.37
C ASP A 50 -23.93 -7.45 10.10
N THR A 51 -22.87 -7.02 10.80
CA THR A 51 -22.26 -5.69 10.64
C THR A 51 -20.74 -5.76 10.48
N ILE A 52 -20.18 -4.81 9.74
CA ILE A 52 -18.74 -4.77 9.45
C ILE A 52 -17.88 -4.65 10.72
N THR A 53 -18.41 -4.02 11.77
CA THR A 53 -17.72 -3.80 13.04
C THR A 53 -17.55 -5.06 13.89
N GLN A 54 -18.30 -6.13 13.57
CA GLN A 54 -18.18 -7.43 14.23
C GLN A 54 -17.11 -8.33 13.59
N ILE A 55 -16.57 -7.95 12.44
CA ILE A 55 -15.53 -8.75 11.75
C ILE A 55 -14.24 -8.67 12.58
N PRO A 56 -13.66 -9.81 13.02
CA PRO A 56 -12.46 -9.79 13.83
C PRO A 56 -11.24 -9.41 12.98
N PHE A 57 -10.42 -8.49 13.48
CA PHE A 57 -9.19 -8.06 12.80
C PHE A 57 -8.04 -9.02 13.07
N LEU A 58 -7.42 -9.51 12.00
CA LEU A 58 -6.29 -10.42 12.10
C LEU A 58 -5.05 -9.67 12.65
N PRO A 59 -4.37 -10.18 13.69
CA PRO A 59 -3.22 -9.51 14.26
C PRO A 59 -2.08 -9.35 13.23
N VAL A 60 -1.56 -8.14 13.07
CA VAL A 60 -0.48 -7.85 12.11
C VAL A 60 0.79 -8.68 12.36
N GLN A 61 1.02 -9.11 13.61
CA GLN A 61 2.15 -9.96 13.97
C GLN A 61 2.10 -11.35 13.32
N PHE A 62 0.92 -11.84 12.90
CA PHE A 62 0.81 -13.14 12.25
C PHE A 62 1.55 -13.18 10.91
N PHE A 63 1.68 -12.05 10.21
CA PHE A 63 2.50 -11.97 9.01
C PHE A 63 3.99 -12.23 9.25
N LYS A 64 4.47 -12.21 10.51
CA LYS A 64 5.87 -12.56 10.86
C LYS A 64 6.07 -14.06 11.10
N SER A 65 5.01 -14.77 11.48
CA SER A 65 5.10 -16.15 11.96
C SER A 65 4.32 -17.16 11.13
N HIS A 66 3.41 -16.69 10.27
CA HIS A 66 2.52 -17.54 9.48
C HIS A 66 2.44 -17.04 8.03
N GLU A 67 2.22 -17.98 7.12
CA GLU A 67 1.81 -17.66 5.75
C GLU A 67 0.30 -17.44 5.73
N ILE A 68 -0.11 -16.24 5.33
CA ILE A 68 -1.52 -15.85 5.31
C ILE A 68 -2.00 -15.91 3.87
N THR A 69 -2.71 -16.98 3.54
CA THR A 69 -3.23 -17.23 2.20
C THR A 69 -4.71 -17.60 2.23
N THR A 70 -5.43 -17.16 1.21
CA THR A 70 -6.83 -17.52 1.00
C THR A 70 -6.89 -18.31 -0.28
N THR A 71 -7.30 -19.57 -0.20
CA THR A 71 -7.11 -20.60 -1.24
C THR A 71 -5.62 -20.90 -1.52
N SER A 72 -5.36 -22.00 -2.24
CA SER A 72 -4.01 -22.36 -2.68
C SER A 72 -3.61 -21.57 -3.93
N PHE A 73 -2.42 -20.98 -3.92
CA PHE A 73 -1.79 -20.35 -5.08
C PHE A 73 -0.27 -20.31 -4.89
N LEU A 74 0.46 -20.21 -6.00
CA LEU A 74 1.89 -19.87 -5.98
C LEU A 74 2.02 -18.33 -6.03
N PRO A 75 2.70 -17.68 -5.07
CA PRO A 75 2.86 -16.23 -5.11
C PRO A 75 3.74 -15.79 -6.26
N GLU A 76 3.29 -14.80 -7.03
CA GLU A 76 4.08 -14.14 -8.07
C GLU A 76 5.02 -13.08 -7.48
N ALA A 77 4.70 -12.55 -6.30
CA ALA A 77 5.60 -11.69 -5.53
C ALA A 77 5.49 -11.94 -4.03
N VAL A 78 6.54 -11.61 -3.30
CA VAL A 78 6.55 -11.57 -1.84
C VAL A 78 7.00 -10.19 -1.41
N PHE A 79 6.15 -9.52 -0.63
CA PHE A 79 6.49 -8.25 0.00
C PHE A 79 6.92 -8.45 1.44
N GLU A 80 7.91 -7.66 1.87
CA GLU A 80 8.51 -7.78 3.19
C GLU A 80 8.54 -6.42 3.91
N SER A 81 8.32 -6.44 5.22
CA SER A 81 8.49 -5.25 6.05
C SER A 81 9.97 -4.88 6.20
N SER A 82 10.26 -3.61 6.46
CA SER A 82 11.64 -3.12 6.61
C SER A 82 12.43 -3.76 7.76
N GLY A 83 11.75 -4.20 8.83
CA GLY A 83 12.37 -4.88 9.96
C GLY A 83 13.34 -4.01 10.77
N THR A 84 13.54 -4.37 12.04
CA THR A 84 14.70 -3.92 12.81
C THR A 84 15.74 -5.03 12.82
N THR A 85 17.03 -4.68 12.91
CA THR A 85 18.13 -5.66 12.99
C THR A 85 17.83 -6.72 14.06
N GLY A 86 17.84 -8.00 13.67
CA GLY A 86 17.56 -9.14 14.55
C GLY A 86 16.08 -9.54 14.68
N SER A 87 15.15 -8.89 13.98
CA SER A 87 13.72 -9.27 13.98
C SER A 87 13.33 -10.07 12.73
N VAL A 88 12.37 -10.99 12.88
CA VAL A 88 11.74 -11.66 11.74
C VAL A 88 10.82 -10.67 11.04
N ASN A 89 11.06 -10.44 9.75
CA ASN A 89 10.25 -9.55 8.92
C ASN A 89 8.88 -10.16 8.65
N SER A 90 7.86 -9.30 8.61
CA SER A 90 6.55 -9.68 8.10
C SER A 90 6.66 -9.98 6.61
N ARG A 91 5.99 -11.04 6.15
CA ARG A 91 5.94 -11.44 4.73
C ARG A 91 4.50 -11.46 4.25
N HIS A 92 4.24 -10.87 3.10
CA HIS A 92 2.96 -10.90 2.43
C HIS A 92 3.12 -11.59 1.07
N LEU A 93 2.49 -12.75 0.94
CA LEU A 93 2.47 -13.53 -0.29
C LEU A 93 1.42 -12.96 -1.24
N VAL A 94 1.86 -12.46 -2.39
CA VAL A 94 1.01 -11.78 -3.35
C VAL A 94 0.76 -12.70 -4.54
N ARG A 95 -0.52 -13.02 -4.76
CA ARG A 95 -0.96 -13.86 -5.88
C ARG A 95 -0.74 -13.17 -7.24
N GLU A 96 -1.23 -11.95 -7.39
CA GLU A 96 -1.20 -11.18 -8.64
C GLU A 96 -0.78 -9.73 -8.32
N PRO A 97 0.49 -9.33 -8.53
CA PRO A 97 0.98 -7.99 -8.23
C PRO A 97 0.22 -6.88 -8.98
N ASP A 98 -0.34 -7.19 -10.14
CA ASP A 98 -1.15 -6.26 -10.91
C ASP A 98 -2.44 -5.85 -10.20
N VAL A 99 -3.02 -6.71 -9.36
CA VAL A 99 -4.14 -6.34 -8.48
C VAL A 99 -3.70 -5.21 -7.54
N TYR A 100 -2.50 -5.33 -6.97
CA TYR A 100 -1.93 -4.31 -6.10
C TYR A 100 -1.73 -2.99 -6.86
N ARG A 101 -1.18 -3.06 -8.09
CA ARG A 101 -1.02 -1.90 -8.99
C ARG A 101 -2.34 -1.21 -9.28
N ARG A 102 -3.34 -1.95 -9.75
CA ARG A 102 -4.66 -1.39 -10.05
C ARG A 102 -5.30 -0.77 -8.80
N ALA A 103 -5.19 -1.42 -7.64
CA ALA A 103 -5.77 -0.93 -6.39
C ALA A 103 -5.19 0.43 -5.98
N PHE A 104 -3.86 0.57 -5.87
CA PHE A 104 -3.27 1.85 -5.47
C PHE A 104 -3.42 2.92 -6.55
N THR A 105 -3.38 2.57 -7.85
CA THR A 105 -3.59 3.56 -8.92
C THR A 105 -5.02 4.10 -8.90
N ARG A 106 -6.02 3.22 -8.67
CA ARG A 106 -7.41 3.63 -8.48
C ARG A 106 -7.56 4.50 -7.24
N GLY A 107 -6.96 4.10 -6.12
CA GLY A 107 -6.98 4.88 -4.87
C GLY A 107 -6.36 6.27 -5.04
N PHE A 108 -5.19 6.36 -5.68
CA PHE A 108 -4.54 7.63 -5.97
C PHE A 108 -5.44 8.52 -6.84
N ARG A 109 -6.03 7.97 -7.91
CA ARG A 109 -6.97 8.71 -8.78
C ARG A 109 -8.20 9.21 -8.04
N GLY A 110 -8.76 8.41 -7.14
CA GLY A 110 -9.92 8.80 -6.34
C GLY A 110 -9.63 9.93 -5.35
N CYS A 111 -8.42 9.95 -4.75
CA CYS A 111 -8.07 10.95 -3.74
C CYS A 111 -7.40 12.21 -4.31
N TYR A 112 -6.57 12.05 -5.35
CA TYR A 112 -5.63 13.08 -5.83
C TYR A 112 -5.79 13.43 -7.32
N GLY A 113 -6.58 12.67 -8.09
CA GLY A 113 -6.70 12.84 -9.55
C GLY A 113 -5.64 12.10 -10.34
N GLN A 114 -5.39 12.49 -11.60
CA GLN A 114 -4.49 11.71 -12.46
C GLN A 114 -3.04 11.85 -12.00
N PRO A 115 -2.26 10.75 -11.88
CA PRO A 115 -0.84 10.82 -11.55
C PRO A 115 -0.05 11.77 -12.47
N SER A 116 -0.45 11.89 -13.74
CA SER A 116 0.16 12.78 -14.74
C SER A 116 0.07 14.27 -14.39
N ASP A 117 -0.84 14.65 -13.49
CA ASP A 117 -1.00 16.04 -13.04
C ASP A 117 0.00 16.41 -11.93
N TRP A 118 0.74 15.41 -11.40
CA TRP A 118 1.61 15.56 -10.25
C TRP A 118 3.08 15.33 -10.61
N CYS A 119 3.98 16.06 -9.96
CA CYS A 119 5.38 15.64 -9.80
C CYS A 119 5.46 14.74 -8.56
N ILE A 120 5.85 13.49 -8.73
CA ILE A 120 5.83 12.48 -7.67
C ILE A 120 7.25 12.21 -7.19
N ILE A 121 7.48 12.46 -5.90
CA ILE A 121 8.82 12.42 -5.30
C ILE A 121 8.81 11.47 -4.10
N GLY A 122 9.66 10.45 -4.15
CA GLY A 122 9.83 9.47 -3.07
C GLY A 122 11.10 9.71 -2.25
N LEU A 123 10.98 10.26 -1.04
CA LEU A 123 12.06 10.36 -0.05
C LEU A 123 12.14 9.08 0.79
N LEU A 124 12.75 8.05 0.21
CA LEU A 124 12.73 6.68 0.73
C LEU A 124 14.16 6.11 0.85
N PRO A 125 14.96 6.60 1.82
CA PRO A 125 16.30 6.09 2.06
C PRO A 125 16.30 4.59 2.38
N SER A 126 17.31 3.86 1.90
CA SER A 126 17.50 2.41 2.13
C SER A 126 16.45 1.48 1.50
N TYR A 127 15.50 2.01 0.71
CA TYR A 127 14.42 1.21 0.12
C TYR A 127 14.69 0.78 -1.33
N LEU A 128 15.53 1.48 -2.10
CA LEU A 128 15.90 1.08 -3.47
C LEU A 128 16.69 -0.23 -3.52
N GLU A 129 17.44 -0.54 -2.46
CA GLU A 129 18.17 -1.80 -2.33
C GLU A 129 17.24 -2.99 -1.96
N ARG A 130 15.95 -2.73 -1.72
CA ARG A 130 14.98 -3.72 -1.24
C ARG A 130 13.86 -3.92 -2.27
N SER A 131 14.10 -4.82 -3.21
CA SER A 131 13.14 -5.27 -4.25
C SER A 131 11.80 -5.79 -3.70
N HIS A 132 11.70 -6.08 -2.41
CA HIS A 132 10.53 -6.65 -1.76
C HIS A 132 9.65 -5.62 -1.01
N SER A 133 9.86 -4.32 -1.17
CA SER A 133 8.99 -3.30 -0.54
C SER A 133 7.77 -2.95 -1.39
N SER A 134 6.56 -3.19 -0.87
CA SER A 134 5.32 -2.81 -1.55
C SER A 134 5.17 -1.29 -1.72
N LEU A 135 5.71 -0.51 -0.77
CA LEU A 135 5.74 0.96 -0.85
C LEU A 135 6.59 1.43 -2.03
N VAL A 136 7.77 0.83 -2.23
CA VAL A 136 8.65 1.17 -3.37
C VAL A 136 7.99 0.82 -4.68
N VAL A 137 7.35 -0.34 -4.77
CA VAL A 137 6.61 -0.75 -5.97
C VAL A 137 5.52 0.27 -6.30
N MET A 138 4.75 0.71 -5.32
CA MET A 138 3.71 1.71 -5.50
C MET A 138 4.27 3.06 -5.97
N VAL A 139 5.27 3.60 -5.25
CA VAL A 139 5.84 4.92 -5.56
C VAL A 139 6.51 4.91 -6.94
N ASN A 140 7.26 3.85 -7.26
CA ASN A 140 7.91 3.70 -8.57
C ASN A 140 6.89 3.66 -9.72
N GLU A 141 5.78 2.95 -9.54
CA GLU A 141 4.71 2.92 -10.54
C GLU A 141 4.08 4.30 -10.72
N LEU A 142 3.79 4.99 -9.62
CA LEU A 142 3.22 6.34 -9.66
C LEU A 142 4.18 7.36 -10.32
N ILE A 143 5.49 7.28 -10.04
CA ILE A 143 6.52 8.08 -10.73
C ILE A 143 6.45 7.87 -12.24
N LYS A 144 6.36 6.62 -12.69
CA LYS A 144 6.26 6.29 -14.13
C LYS A 144 4.96 6.81 -14.74
N LEU A 145 3.84 6.67 -14.04
CA LEU A 145 2.54 7.18 -14.49
C LEU A 145 2.46 8.70 -14.50
N SER A 146 3.18 9.38 -13.62
CA SER A 146 3.34 10.83 -13.61
C SER A 146 4.00 11.32 -14.89
N GLY A 147 5.06 10.66 -15.33
CA GLY A 147 5.82 11.05 -16.52
C GLY A 147 6.52 12.41 -16.40
N HIS A 148 6.44 13.09 -15.26
CA HIS A 148 7.08 14.38 -15.02
C HIS A 148 8.60 14.19 -14.84
N ALA A 149 9.40 15.01 -15.52
CA ALA A 149 10.86 14.84 -15.61
C ALA A 149 11.61 14.97 -14.27
N LYS A 150 10.99 15.63 -13.28
CA LYS A 150 11.52 15.77 -11.90
C LYS A 150 10.95 14.74 -10.92
N SER A 151 10.05 13.87 -11.35
CA SER A 151 9.58 12.75 -10.53
C SER A 151 10.71 11.75 -10.33
N GLY A 152 10.81 11.17 -9.14
CA GLY A 152 11.92 10.28 -8.84
C GLY A 152 12.04 9.93 -7.35
N PHE A 153 12.98 9.04 -7.06
CA PHE A 153 13.39 8.77 -5.70
C PHE A 153 14.56 9.66 -5.31
N TYR A 154 14.53 10.14 -4.09
CA TYR A 154 15.62 10.85 -3.42
C TYR A 154 15.99 10.01 -2.21
N LEU A 155 17.26 9.66 -2.08
CA LEU A 155 17.72 8.83 -0.97
C LEU A 155 18.16 9.71 0.20
N ASN A 156 19.29 10.40 0.03
CA ASN A 156 19.87 11.29 1.04
C ASN A 156 20.28 12.65 0.42
N GLU A 157 19.78 12.97 -0.76
CA GLU A 157 20.13 14.17 -1.52
C GLU A 157 19.22 15.34 -1.14
N TYR A 158 19.23 15.71 0.15
CA TYR A 158 18.27 16.68 0.70
C TYR A 158 18.41 18.08 0.08
N GLU A 159 19.62 18.53 -0.21
CA GLU A 159 19.85 19.81 -0.90
C GLU A 159 19.20 19.80 -2.30
N VAL A 160 19.46 18.75 -3.08
CA VAL A 160 18.88 18.58 -4.42
C VAL A 160 17.36 18.46 -4.37
N LEU A 161 16.82 17.78 -3.36
CA LEU A 161 15.38 17.70 -3.12
C LEU A 161 14.80 19.09 -2.84
N ASN A 162 15.39 19.86 -1.93
CA ASN A 162 14.95 21.21 -1.62
C ASN A 162 14.96 22.10 -2.87
N ASP A 163 16.04 22.09 -3.64
CA ASP A 163 16.14 22.89 -4.86
C ASP A 163 15.06 22.49 -5.89
N THR A 164 14.81 21.19 -6.01
CA THR A 164 13.74 20.66 -6.87
C THR A 164 12.38 21.18 -6.41
N LEU A 165 12.07 21.06 -5.12
CA LEU A 165 10.79 21.51 -4.55
C LEU A 165 10.59 23.02 -4.72
N GLN A 166 11.63 23.83 -4.52
CA GLN A 166 11.55 25.28 -4.74
C GLN A 166 11.24 25.63 -6.21
N VAL A 167 11.80 24.89 -7.17
CA VAL A 167 11.50 25.08 -8.59
C VAL A 167 10.05 24.70 -8.89
N LEU A 168 9.57 23.57 -8.37
CA LEU A 168 8.19 23.10 -8.57
C LEU A 168 7.17 24.06 -7.96
N GLU A 169 7.43 24.51 -6.73
CA GLU A 169 6.58 25.47 -6.01
C GLU A 169 6.47 26.80 -6.76
N LYS A 170 7.61 27.33 -7.26
CA LYS A 170 7.61 28.55 -8.10
C LYS A 170 6.84 28.39 -9.40
N ALA A 171 6.81 27.17 -9.95
CA ALA A 171 6.06 26.86 -11.16
C ALA A 171 4.58 26.56 -10.89
N GLY A 172 4.14 26.51 -9.62
CA GLY A 172 2.78 26.08 -9.25
C GLY A 172 2.48 24.62 -9.60
N GLN A 173 3.53 23.80 -9.78
CA GLN A 173 3.39 22.39 -10.13
C GLN A 173 2.97 21.60 -8.90
N LYS A 174 1.86 20.87 -9.00
CA LYS A 174 1.39 19.98 -7.94
C LYS A 174 2.46 18.96 -7.60
N THR A 175 2.85 18.87 -6.33
CA THR A 175 3.91 17.97 -5.91
C THR A 175 3.43 16.99 -4.85
N TRP A 176 3.62 15.69 -5.10
CA TRP A 176 3.35 14.64 -4.12
C TRP A 176 4.67 14.12 -3.56
N LEU A 177 5.10 14.73 -2.46
CA LEU A 177 6.26 14.30 -1.68
C LEU A 177 5.84 13.21 -0.68
N ILE A 178 6.31 12.00 -0.88
CA ILE A 178 6.09 10.86 0.01
C ILE A 178 7.40 10.35 0.57
N GLY A 179 7.44 10.05 1.87
CA GLY A 179 8.62 9.50 2.51
C GLY A 179 8.30 8.82 3.82
N VAL A 180 9.31 8.16 4.40
CA VAL A 180 9.21 7.63 5.78
C VAL A 180 9.35 8.76 6.79
N SER A 181 8.69 8.63 7.94
CA SER A 181 8.54 9.74 8.90
C SER A 181 9.86 10.38 9.32
N PHE A 182 10.89 9.59 9.64
CA PHE A 182 12.18 10.15 10.05
C PHE A 182 12.84 10.95 8.91
N ALA A 183 12.84 10.43 7.68
CA ALA A 183 13.47 11.10 6.54
C ALA A 183 12.77 12.44 6.20
N LEU A 184 11.44 12.47 6.28
CA LEU A 184 10.66 13.71 6.10
C LEU A 184 10.95 14.73 7.20
N LEU A 185 11.08 14.28 8.47
CA LEU A 185 11.41 15.16 9.59
C LEU A 185 12.83 15.71 9.48
N ASP A 186 13.81 14.86 9.18
CA ASP A 186 15.21 15.26 8.99
C ASP A 186 15.33 16.27 7.84
N PHE A 187 14.60 16.05 6.74
CA PHE A 187 14.55 16.97 5.62
C PHE A 187 13.93 18.31 6.03
N ALA A 188 12.79 18.31 6.73
CA ALA A 188 12.08 19.51 7.15
C ALA A 188 12.86 20.34 8.19
N GLU A 189 13.65 19.69 9.05
CA GLU A 189 14.51 20.36 10.02
C GLU A 189 15.66 21.12 9.32
N GLN A 190 16.26 20.52 8.29
CA GLN A 190 17.36 21.12 7.54
C GLN A 190 16.88 22.19 6.54
N TYR A 191 15.72 21.97 5.92
CA TYR A 191 15.16 22.84 4.88
C TYR A 191 13.71 23.24 5.18
N PRO A 192 13.47 24.10 6.18
CA PRO A 192 12.13 24.59 6.47
C PRO A 192 11.54 25.36 5.28
N ALA A 193 10.43 24.89 4.73
CA ALA A 193 9.77 25.50 3.59
C ALA A 193 8.25 25.46 3.73
N HIS A 194 7.58 26.49 3.21
CA HIS A 194 6.12 26.52 3.13
C HIS A 194 5.69 26.10 1.71
N LEU A 195 5.41 24.81 1.52
CA LEU A 195 4.92 24.26 0.26
C LEU A 195 3.40 24.48 0.15
N ARG A 196 2.91 25.05 -0.97
CA ARG A 196 1.49 25.31 -1.22
C ARG A 196 0.93 24.55 -2.40
N HIS A 197 1.80 24.11 -3.33
CA HIS A 197 1.39 23.57 -4.62
C HIS A 197 1.66 22.06 -4.73
#